data_AF-R4JY14-F1
#
_entry.id   AF-R4JY14-F1
#
_cell.length_a   1.000
_cell.length_b   1.000
_cell.length_c   1.000
_cell.angle_alpha   90.00
_cell.angle_beta   90.00
_cell.angle_gamma   90.00
#
_symmetry.space_group_name_H-M   'P 1'
#
loop_
_entity.id
_entity.type
_entity.pdbx_description
1 polymer ?
#
loop_
_entity_poly.entity_id
_entity_poly.type
_entity_poly.pdbx_seq_one_letter_code
_entity_poly.pdbx_strand_id
1 'polypeptide(L)' 'VDPLEKTIQHKTKPDAVKQEVDRNEDMIRSALRAIDSLNRISGEPTLRFKSFMNHVV' A
#
# COMPACT_ATOMS: atom_id res chain seq x y z
N VAL A 1 -8.34 4.39 -4.23
CA VAL A 1 -6.97 4.29 -3.69
C VAL A 1 -6.96 4.20 -2.17
N ASP A 2 -7.91 4.84 -1.47
CA ASP A 2 -7.95 4.90 0.00
C ASP A 2 -7.71 3.59 0.75
N PRO A 3 -8.24 2.42 0.35
CA PRO A 3 -7.94 1.18 1.05
C PRO A 3 -6.44 0.82 1.00
N LEU A 4 -5.81 0.95 -0.17
CA LEU A 4 -4.38 0.68 -0.36
C LEU A 4 -3.53 1.70 0.39
N GLU A 5 -3.93 2.97 0.34
CA GLU A 5 -3.27 4.07 1.07
C GLU A 5 -3.30 3.87 2.59
N LYS A 6 -4.46 3.47 3.13
CA LYS A 6 -4.59 3.14 4.55
C LYS A 6 -3.71 1.97 4.95
N THR A 7 -3.59 0.94 4.10
CA THR A 7 -2.73 -0.22 4.39
C THR A 7 -1.26 0.17 4.47
N ILE A 8 -0.74 0.93 3.50
CA ILE A 8 0.68 1.32 3.50
C ILE A 8 1.04 2.34 4.60
N GLN A 9 0.08 3.16 5.02
CA GLN A 9 0.27 4.14 6.10
C GLN A 9 0.04 3.52 7.49
N HIS A 10 -0.44 2.28 7.58
CA HIS A 10 -0.70 1.64 8.86
C HIS A 10 0.61 1.36 9.61
N LYS A 11 0.70 1.91 10.81
CA LYS A 11 1.78 1.63 11.76
C LYS A 11 1.21 0.81 12.90
N THR A 12 1.87 -0.30 13.19
CA THR A 12 1.56 -1.10 14.39
C THR A 12 1.82 -0.30 15.64
N LYS A 13 1.16 -0.69 16.73
CA LYS A 13 1.42 -0.07 18.04
C LYS A 13 2.87 -0.31 18.48
N PRO A 14 3.46 0.57 19.30
CA PRO A 14 4.84 0.42 19.77
C PRO A 14 5.09 -0.87 20.58
N ASP A 15 4.05 -1.38 21.23
CA ASP A 15 4.04 -2.59 22.06
C ASP A 15 3.53 -3.83 21.30
N ALA A 16 3.36 -3.72 19.98
CA ALA A 16 2.90 -4.84 19.16
C ALA A 16 3.86 -6.02 19.26
N VAL A 17 3.30 -7.22 19.40
CA VAL A 17 4.12 -8.43 19.44
C VAL A 17 4.71 -8.69 18.05
N LYS A 18 5.87 -9.37 17.98
CA LYS A 18 6.58 -9.62 16.72
C LYS A 18 5.67 -10.17 15.61
N GLN A 19 4.76 -11.09 15.95
CA GLN A 19 3.83 -11.68 14.99
C GLN A 19 2.86 -10.67 14.37
N GLU A 20 2.46 -9.61 15.10
CA GLU A 20 1.61 -8.55 14.58
C GLU A 20 2.40 -7.62 13.64
N VAL A 21 3.64 -7.33 13.99
CA VAL A 21 4.57 -6.56 13.14
C VAL A 21 4.81 -7.31 11.83
N ASP A 22 5.18 -8.59 11.90
CA ASP A 22 5.42 -9.44 10.72
C ASP A 22 4.16 -9.49 9.81
N ARG A 23 2.96 -9.64 10.40
CA ARG A 23 1.70 -9.60 9.66
C ARG A 23 1.45 -8.25 8.97
N ASN A 24 1.74 -7.14 9.65
CA ASN A 24 1.59 -5.81 9.05
C ASN A 24 2.54 -5.61 7.87
N GLU A 25 3.81 -6.02 8.03
CA GLU A 25 4.80 -5.95 6.95
C GLU A 25 4.40 -6.81 5.74
N ASP A 26 3.84 -8.01 5.98
CA ASP A 26 3.29 -8.87 4.93
C ASP A 26 2.14 -8.18 4.18
N MET A 27 1.22 -7.53 4.91
CA MET A 27 0.11 -6.78 4.32
C MET A 27 0.59 -5.59 3.49
N ILE A 28 1.55 -4.81 3.99
CA ILE A 28 2.14 -3.68 3.26
C ILE A 28 2.81 -4.19 1.98
N ARG A 29 3.60 -5.26 2.05
CA ARG A 29 4.23 -5.88 0.87
C ARG A 29 3.19 -6.36 -0.16
N SER A 30 2.09 -6.94 0.29
CA SER A 30 0.98 -7.36 -0.59
C SER A 30 0.32 -6.17 -1.29
N ALA A 31 0.05 -5.08 -0.54
CA ALA A 31 -0.53 -3.86 -1.10
C ALA A 31 0.38 -3.21 -2.15
N LEU A 32 1.69 -3.15 -1.90
CA LEU A 32 2.66 -2.63 -2.87
C LEU A 32 2.71 -3.46 -4.16
N ARG A 33 2.64 -4.80 -4.06
CA ARG A 33 2.56 -5.69 -5.23
C ARG A 33 1.28 -5.46 -6.03
N ALA A 34 0.14 -5.24 -5.36
CA ALA A 34 -1.10 -4.89 -6.02
C ALA A 34 -1.00 -3.54 -6.75
N ILE A 35 -0.36 -2.54 -6.15
CA ILE A 35 -0.14 -1.22 -6.77
C ILE A 35 0.71 -1.34 -8.02
N ASP A 36 1.84 -2.07 -7.98
CA ASP A 36 2.69 -2.30 -9.16
C ASP A 36 1.92 -3.02 -10.27
N SER A 37 1.11 -4.01 -9.90
CA SER A 37 0.27 -4.74 -10.86
C SER A 37 -0.75 -3.81 -11.54
N LEU A 38 -1.43 -2.95 -10.77
CA LEU A 38 -2.38 -1.96 -11.28
C LEU A 38 -1.70 -0.91 -12.16
N ASN A 39 -0.48 -0.49 -11.82
CA ASN A 39 0.29 0.47 -12.60
C ASN A 39 0.73 -0.07 -13.97
N ARG A 40 0.82 -1.40 -14.11
CA ARG A 40 1.16 -2.07 -15.37
C ARG A 40 -0.04 -2.34 -16.28
N ILE A 41 -1.27 -2.18 -15.78
CA ILE A 41 -2.46 -2.40 -16.60
C ILE A 41 -2.50 -1.32 -17.68
N SER A 42 -2.68 -1.74 -18.93
CA SER A 42 -2.82 -0.85 -20.08
C SER A 42 -4.05 0.06 -19.91
N GLY A 43 -3.83 1.37 -19.98
CA GLY A 43 -4.89 2.38 -19.87
C GLY A 43 -4.37 3.65 -19.21
N GLU A 44 -5.08 4.76 -19.36
CA GLU A 44 -4.75 6.00 -18.66
C GLU A 44 -5.15 5.88 -17.18
N PRO A 45 -4.20 5.97 -16.23
CA PRO A 45 -4.55 5.95 -14.83
C PRO A 45 -5.34 7.20 -14.47
N THR A 46 -6.35 7.03 -13.61
CA THR A 46 -7.14 8.15 -13.09
C THR A 46 -6.23 9.18 -12.41
N LEU A 47 -6.60 10.47 -12.46
CA LEU A 47 -5.86 11.54 -11.77
C LEU A 47 -5.62 11.21 -10.29
N ARG A 48 -6.63 10.63 -9.63
CA ARG A 48 -6.55 10.20 -8.25
C ARG A 48 -5.49 9.11 -8.02
N PHE A 49 -5.35 8.16 -8.94
CA PHE A 49 -4.30 7.14 -8.88
C PHE A 49 -2.92 7.74 -9.16
N LYS A 50 -2.81 8.67 -10.10
CA LYS A 50 -1.55 9.40 -10.37
C LYS A 50 -1.07 10.19 -9.14
N SER A 51 -1.97 10.96 -8.50
CA SER A 51 -1.64 11.68 -7.27
C SER A 51 -1.24 10.75 -6.13
N PHE A 52 -1.90 9.59 -6.01
CA PHE A 52 -1.55 8.56 -5.05
C PHE A 52 -0.14 7.99 -5.30
N MET A 53 0.19 7.64 -6.54
CA MET A 53 1.53 7.10 -6.89
C MET A 53 2.66 8.07 -6.53
N ASN A 54 2.48 9.37 -6.76
CA ASN A 54 3.46 10.41 -6.38
C ASN A 54 3.64 10.60 -4.86
N HIS A 55 2.71 10.11 -4.05
CA HIS A 55 2.80 10.19 -2.58
C HIS A 55 3.46 8.93 -1.99
N VAL A 56 3.42 7.82 -2.72
CA VAL A 56 3.89 6.50 -2.26
C VAL A 56 5.31 6.19 -2.76
N VAL A 57 5.67 6.70 -3.94
CA VAL A 57 6.98 6.56 -4.60
C VAL A 57 7.60 7.93 -4.78
#